data_AF-A0AAZ3Q5C1-F1
#
_entry.id   AF-A0AAZ3Q5C1-F1
#
_cell.length_a   1.000
_cell.length_b   1.000
_cell.length_c   1.000
_cell.angle_alpha   90.00
_cell.angle_beta   90.00
_cell.angle_gamma   90.00
#
_symmetry.space_group_name_H-M   'P 1'
#
loop_
_entity.id
_entity.type
_entity.pdbx_description
1 polymer ?
#
loop_
_entity_poly.entity_id
_entity_poly.type
_entity_poly.pdbx_seq_one_letter_code
_entity_poly.pdbx_strand_id
1 'polypeptide(L)'
;MASLHVFTCTIYSQGVDIRHNKDRKVHRKEPKSQDIYLRLLVKLYRFLARRSTAPFNKVVLRRLFMSRTHRPPISVSRMIRKMKLPGRENRTAVVVGTVTDDVRIQDIPKLKVCALKVTDGARRRILKAGGQVMTFDQLALAAPKGQGTVLLSGPRKGREVYRHFGKACGTPHSHTKPYIRSKGRKFERARGRRSSRGYKA
;
A
#
# COMPACT_ATOMS: atom_id res chain seq x y z
N MET A 1 14.01 74.38 19.99
CA MET A 1 14.86 73.17 19.87
C MET A 1 14.05 71.99 20.37
N ALA A 2 13.32 71.31 19.49
CA ALA A 2 12.56 70.11 19.83
C ALA A 2 13.46 68.89 19.60
N SER A 3 13.91 68.26 20.68
CA SER A 3 14.67 67.01 20.63
C SER A 3 13.79 65.91 20.05
N LEU A 4 14.13 65.46 18.84
CA LEU A 4 13.65 64.22 18.25
C LEU A 4 14.09 63.05 19.14
N HIS A 5 13.20 62.61 20.03
CA HIS A 5 13.34 61.31 20.68
C HIS A 5 13.19 60.24 19.61
N VAL A 6 14.33 59.75 19.11
CA VAL A 6 14.40 58.58 18.25
C VAL A 6 13.88 57.40 19.08
N PHE A 7 12.63 57.01 18.83
CA PHE A 7 12.06 55.75 19.28
C PHE A 7 12.82 54.63 18.55
N THR A 8 13.97 54.25 19.11
CA THR A 8 14.60 52.98 18.76
C THR A 8 13.70 51.88 19.34
N CYS A 9 12.74 51.43 18.54
CA CYS A 9 12.05 50.18 18.79
C CYS A 9 13.10 49.07 18.63
N THR A 10 13.81 48.79 19.72
CA THR A 10 14.58 47.57 19.89
C THR A 10 13.56 46.43 19.84
N ILE A 11 13.34 45.90 18.65
CA ILE A 11 12.70 44.61 18.44
C ILE A 11 13.55 43.57 19.16
N TYR A 12 13.24 43.35 20.44
CA TYR A 12 13.70 42.19 21.20
C TYR A 12 13.23 40.96 20.42
N SER A 13 14.16 40.32 19.70
CA SER A 13 13.93 39.00 19.12
C SER A 13 13.83 38.00 20.27
N GLN A 14 12.68 37.97 20.95
CA GLN A 14 12.39 36.93 21.93
C GLN A 14 12.34 35.58 21.21
N GLY A 15 13.13 34.61 21.66
CA GLY A 15 13.12 33.26 21.11
C GLY A 15 11.72 32.65 21.25
N VAL A 16 11.16 32.14 20.16
CA VAL A 16 9.84 31.50 20.19
C VAL A 16 10.01 30.05 20.64
N ASP A 17 9.50 29.71 21.83
CA ASP A 17 9.50 28.34 22.34
C ASP A 17 8.45 27.49 21.61
N ILE A 18 8.84 26.96 20.45
CA ILE A 18 8.01 26.06 19.63
C ILE A 18 8.59 24.65 19.70
N ARG A 19 7.71 23.64 19.79
CA ARG A 19 8.09 22.24 19.71
C ARG A 19 8.35 21.80 18.27
N HIS A 20 9.62 21.79 17.87
CA HIS A 20 10.06 21.41 16.52
C HIS A 20 10.21 19.89 16.28
N ASN A 21 9.80 19.04 17.23
CA ASN A 21 10.11 17.60 17.19
C ASN A 21 9.41 16.82 16.06
N LYS A 22 8.35 17.36 15.46
CA LYS A 22 7.53 16.68 14.44
C LYS A 22 7.43 17.44 13.12
N ASP A 23 8.20 18.50 12.94
CA ASP A 23 8.15 19.34 11.73
C ASP A 23 8.57 18.55 10.49
N ARG A 24 9.56 17.66 10.65
CA ARG A 24 9.99 16.77 9.58
C ARG A 24 8.97 15.66 9.33
N LYS A 25 8.12 15.86 8.33
CA LYS A 25 7.13 14.86 7.89
C LYS A 25 7.80 13.66 7.20
N VAL A 26 7.69 12.47 7.79
CA VAL A 26 8.23 11.22 7.23
C VAL A 26 7.30 10.64 6.17
N HIS A 27 7.53 11.00 4.91
CA HIS A 27 6.86 10.40 3.76
C HIS A 27 7.80 10.36 2.56
N ARG A 28 7.54 9.44 1.62
CA ARG A 28 8.34 9.31 0.41
C ARG A 28 7.89 10.32 -0.64
N LYS A 29 8.83 11.08 -1.17
CA LYS A 29 8.62 12.02 -2.29
C LYS A 29 9.01 11.42 -3.65
N GLU A 30 9.74 10.31 -3.64
CA GLU A 30 10.23 9.60 -4.82
C GLU A 30 10.35 8.09 -4.54
N PRO A 31 10.40 7.22 -5.57
CA PRO A 31 10.68 5.81 -5.37
C PRO A 31 12.16 5.61 -5.00
N LYS A 32 12.43 4.79 -3.97
CA LYS A 32 13.80 4.38 -3.62
C LYS A 32 14.48 3.51 -4.71
N SER A 33 13.68 2.94 -5.62
CA SER A 33 14.18 2.06 -6.71
C SER A 33 14.90 2.87 -7.79
N GLN A 34 15.97 2.30 -8.35
CA GLN A 34 16.71 2.86 -9.49
C GLN A 34 16.15 2.41 -10.86
N ASP A 35 15.12 1.55 -10.88
CA ASP A 35 14.44 1.08 -12.10
C ASP A 35 13.94 2.25 -12.97
N ILE A 36 14.45 2.30 -14.21
CA ILE A 36 14.20 3.37 -15.19
C ILE A 36 12.71 3.40 -15.58
N TYR A 37 12.08 2.25 -15.81
CA TYR A 37 10.68 2.18 -16.24
C TYR A 37 9.74 2.71 -15.15
N LEU A 38 10.03 2.39 -13.88
CA LEU A 38 9.27 2.92 -12.75
C LEU A 38 9.43 4.44 -12.63
N ARG A 39 10.63 4.97 -12.89
CA ARG A 39 10.90 6.41 -12.87
C ARG A 39 10.18 7.14 -13.99
N LEU A 40 10.11 6.57 -15.19
CA LEU A 40 9.34 7.13 -16.31
C LEU A 40 7.85 7.20 -15.98
N LEU A 41 7.27 6.13 -15.43
CA LEU A 41 5.88 6.12 -14.96
C LEU A 41 5.64 7.17 -13.86
N VAL A 42 6.59 7.32 -12.93
CA VAL A 42 6.52 8.36 -11.90
C VAL A 42 6.53 9.76 -12.50
N LYS A 43 7.39 10.04 -13.49
CA LYS A 43 7.41 11.34 -14.19
C LYS A 43 6.06 11.65 -14.83
N LEU A 44 5.47 10.67 -15.53
CA LEU A 44 4.15 10.76 -16.15
C LEU A 44 3.06 11.06 -15.10
N TYR A 45 2.98 10.27 -14.03
CA TYR A 45 1.94 10.48 -13.01
C TYR A 45 2.18 11.73 -12.14
N ARG A 46 3.42 12.22 -12.05
CA ARG A 46 3.73 13.50 -11.41
C ARG A 46 3.24 14.67 -12.25
N PHE A 47 3.35 14.59 -13.57
CA PHE A 47 2.74 15.55 -14.49
C PHE A 47 1.21 15.53 -14.38
N LEU A 48 0.59 14.35 -14.48
CA LEU A 48 -0.86 14.20 -14.39
C LEU A 48 -1.41 14.64 -13.04
N ALA A 49 -0.76 14.30 -11.92
CA ALA A 49 -1.22 14.68 -10.59
C ALA A 49 -1.10 16.19 -10.30
N ARG A 50 -0.21 16.89 -11.01
CA ARG A 50 -0.05 18.35 -10.92
C ARG A 50 -1.04 19.10 -11.80
N ARG A 51 -1.27 18.63 -13.03
CA ARG A 51 -2.11 19.32 -14.03
C ARG A 51 -3.59 18.90 -13.98
N SER A 52 -3.90 17.74 -13.42
CA SER A 52 -5.28 17.27 -13.25
C SER A 52 -5.78 17.52 -11.82
N THR A 53 -7.06 17.84 -11.70
CA THR A 53 -7.76 17.96 -10.42
C THR A 53 -8.15 16.59 -9.82
N ALA A 54 -8.02 15.50 -10.58
CA ALA A 54 -8.47 14.17 -10.16
C ALA A 54 -7.66 13.60 -8.98
N PRO A 55 -8.30 13.18 -7.87
CA PRO A 55 -7.59 12.61 -6.71
C PRO A 55 -6.96 11.24 -7.01
N PHE A 56 -7.46 10.53 -8.03
CA PHE A 56 -6.95 9.25 -8.49
C PHE A 56 -5.45 9.28 -8.78
N ASN A 57 -5.00 10.28 -9.56
CA ASN A 57 -3.59 10.40 -9.97
C ASN A 57 -2.66 10.64 -8.77
N LYS A 58 -3.11 11.44 -7.79
CA LYS A 58 -2.39 11.66 -6.53
C LYS A 58 -2.26 10.37 -5.71
N VAL A 59 -3.27 9.49 -5.74
CA VAL A 59 -3.22 8.18 -5.08
C VAL A 59 -2.28 7.21 -5.81
N VAL A 60 -2.35 7.14 -7.15
CA VAL A 60 -1.46 6.28 -7.95
C VAL A 60 0.00 6.70 -7.77
N LEU A 61 0.31 7.99 -7.86
CA LEU A 61 1.67 8.52 -7.64
C LEU A 61 2.21 8.13 -6.26
N ARG A 62 1.42 8.34 -5.19
CA ARG A 62 1.81 7.92 -3.83
C ARG A 62 2.05 6.41 -3.73
N ARG A 63 1.29 5.60 -4.45
CA ARG A 63 1.47 4.13 -4.48
C ARG A 63 2.72 3.72 -5.27
N LEU A 64 3.11 4.43 -6.32
CA LEU A 64 4.36 4.15 -7.06
C LEU A 64 5.61 4.32 -6.18
N PHE A 65 5.57 5.25 -5.20
CA PHE A 65 6.66 5.47 -4.23
C PHE A 65 6.75 4.39 -3.15
N MET A 66 5.70 3.61 -2.94
CA MET A 66 5.65 2.60 -1.88
C MET A 66 6.68 1.49 -2.12
N SER A 67 7.21 0.93 -1.02
CA SER A 67 8.06 -0.26 -1.08
C SER A 67 7.26 -1.48 -1.55
N ARG A 68 7.98 -2.54 -1.94
CA ARG A 68 7.37 -3.83 -2.28
C ARG A 68 6.51 -4.40 -1.15
N THR A 69 6.94 -4.24 0.11
CA THR A 69 6.17 -4.69 1.28
C THR A 69 4.82 -4.00 1.43
N HIS A 70 4.71 -2.73 1.01
CA HIS A 70 3.46 -1.96 1.06
C HIS A 70 2.64 -2.03 -0.25
N ARG A 71 3.19 -2.67 -1.29
CA ARG A 71 2.52 -3.06 -2.53
C ARG A 71 2.38 -4.59 -2.62
N PRO A 72 1.58 -5.21 -1.74
CA PRO A 72 1.39 -6.66 -1.75
C PRO A 72 0.76 -7.12 -3.07
N PRO A 73 1.10 -8.34 -3.54
CA PRO A 73 0.43 -8.92 -4.70
C PRO A 73 -1.06 -9.12 -4.43
N ILE A 74 -1.85 -9.07 -5.50
CA ILE A 74 -3.29 -9.35 -5.45
C ILE A 74 -3.58 -10.59 -6.29
N SER A 75 -4.35 -11.52 -5.73
CA SER A 75 -4.82 -12.70 -6.46
C SER A 75 -5.98 -12.35 -7.39
N VAL A 76 -6.09 -13.06 -8.52
CA VAL A 76 -7.23 -12.95 -9.44
C VAL A 76 -8.56 -13.19 -8.70
N SER A 77 -8.59 -14.16 -7.78
CA SER A 77 -9.76 -14.44 -6.93
C SER A 77 -10.26 -13.27 -6.13
N ARG A 78 -9.33 -12.55 -5.49
CA ARG A 78 -9.67 -11.38 -4.68
C ARG A 78 -10.13 -10.23 -5.56
N MET A 79 -9.53 -10.08 -6.75
CA MET A 79 -9.94 -9.08 -7.72
C MET A 79 -11.37 -9.32 -8.20
N ILE A 80 -11.72 -10.55 -8.59
CA ILE A 80 -13.08 -10.94 -8.99
C ILE A 80 -14.09 -10.59 -7.91
N ARG A 81 -13.83 -11.00 -6.65
CA ARG A 81 -14.73 -10.70 -5.52
C ARG A 81 -14.95 -9.19 -5.30
N LYS A 82 -13.94 -8.36 -5.59
CA LYS A 82 -14.04 -6.89 -5.43
C LYS A 82 -14.69 -6.21 -6.64
N MET A 83 -14.71 -6.86 -7.79
CA MET A 83 -15.41 -6.40 -8.99
C MET A 83 -16.86 -6.84 -9.06
N LYS A 84 -17.21 -7.97 -8.44
CA LYS A 84 -18.60 -8.44 -8.31
C LYS A 84 -19.45 -7.59 -7.35
N LEU A 85 -18.84 -6.63 -6.64
CA LEU A 85 -19.60 -5.71 -5.79
C LEU A 85 -20.51 -4.81 -6.65
N PRO A 86 -21.73 -4.48 -6.19
CA PRO A 86 -22.69 -3.70 -6.97
C PRO A 86 -22.12 -2.33 -7.37
N GLY A 87 -22.46 -1.86 -8.57
CA GLY A 87 -22.04 -0.57 -9.10
C GLY A 87 -20.60 -0.52 -9.66
N ARG A 88 -19.95 -1.68 -9.87
CA ARG A 88 -18.58 -1.80 -10.41
C ARG A 88 -18.47 -2.54 -11.73
N GLU A 89 -19.60 -2.73 -12.39
CA GLU A 89 -19.68 -3.35 -13.71
C GLU A 89 -18.91 -2.50 -14.74
N ASN A 90 -18.26 -3.17 -15.70
CA ASN A 90 -17.51 -2.57 -16.80
C ASN A 90 -16.36 -1.62 -16.40
N ARG A 91 -15.96 -1.60 -15.11
CA ARG A 91 -14.85 -0.79 -14.62
C ARG A 91 -13.51 -1.49 -14.75
N THR A 92 -12.45 -0.70 -14.92
CA THR A 92 -11.08 -1.21 -15.01
C THR A 92 -10.49 -1.42 -13.62
N ALA A 93 -9.97 -2.63 -13.35
CA ALA A 93 -9.26 -2.97 -12.13
C ALA A 93 -7.85 -2.36 -12.15
N VAL A 94 -7.56 -1.40 -11.26
CA VAL A 94 -6.24 -0.76 -11.22
C VAL A 94 -5.47 -1.23 -9.98
N VAL A 95 -4.32 -1.87 -10.22
CA VAL A 95 -3.47 -2.45 -9.18
C VAL A 95 -2.05 -1.91 -9.33
N VAL A 96 -1.63 -1.04 -8.41
CA VAL A 96 -0.23 -0.60 -8.33
C VAL A 96 0.58 -1.69 -7.61
N GLY A 97 0.88 -2.77 -8.31
CA GLY A 97 1.50 -3.97 -7.76
C GLY A 97 1.50 -5.13 -8.75
N THR A 98 1.62 -6.34 -8.22
CA THR A 98 1.64 -7.57 -9.01
C THR A 98 0.30 -8.29 -8.92
N VAL A 99 -0.23 -8.74 -10.05
CA VAL A 99 -1.40 -9.62 -10.12
C VAL A 99 -0.91 -11.06 -10.25
N THR A 100 -1.34 -11.91 -9.32
CA THR A 100 -0.94 -13.33 -9.25
C THR A 100 -2.11 -14.24 -9.56
N ASP A 101 -1.82 -15.39 -10.16
CA ASP A 101 -2.83 -16.42 -10.41
C ASP A 101 -3.37 -17.05 -9.13
N ASP A 102 -4.57 -17.62 -9.20
CA ASP A 102 -5.18 -18.41 -8.15
C ASP A 102 -5.82 -19.67 -8.75
N VAL A 103 -5.13 -20.80 -8.58
CA VAL A 103 -5.49 -22.10 -9.17
C VAL A 103 -6.82 -22.64 -8.62
N ARG A 104 -7.27 -22.14 -7.47
CA ARG A 104 -8.51 -22.60 -6.81
C ARG A 104 -9.78 -22.16 -7.52
N ILE A 105 -9.71 -21.10 -8.31
CA ILE A 105 -10.84 -20.65 -9.13
C ILE A 105 -10.71 -21.29 -10.49
N GLN A 106 -11.82 -21.74 -11.06
CA GLN A 106 -11.89 -22.26 -12.42
C GLN A 106 -12.30 -21.14 -13.38
N ASP A 107 -13.46 -20.52 -13.12
CA ASP A 107 -14.05 -19.50 -14.00
C ASP A 107 -13.56 -18.09 -13.69
N ILE A 108 -13.10 -17.41 -14.73
CA ILE A 108 -12.69 -16.00 -14.67
C ILE A 108 -13.64 -15.20 -15.56
N PRO A 109 -14.35 -14.19 -15.02
CA PRO A 109 -15.16 -13.30 -15.84
C PRO A 109 -14.27 -12.41 -16.72
N LYS A 110 -14.86 -11.79 -17.75
CA LYS A 110 -14.18 -10.80 -18.59
C LYS A 110 -13.76 -9.59 -17.74
N LEU A 111 -12.45 -9.43 -17.53
CA LEU A 111 -11.89 -8.35 -16.70
C LEU A 111 -10.99 -7.43 -17.52
N LYS A 112 -11.12 -6.12 -17.31
CA LYS A 112 -10.13 -5.12 -17.73
C LYS A 112 -9.21 -4.83 -16.54
N VAL A 113 -7.92 -5.14 -16.65
CA VAL A 113 -6.96 -5.06 -15.54
C VAL A 113 -5.77 -4.22 -15.93
N CYS A 114 -5.44 -3.21 -15.13
CA CYS A 114 -4.20 -2.45 -15.21
C CYS A 114 -3.29 -2.80 -14.03
N ALA A 115 -2.06 -3.22 -14.30
CA ALA A 115 -1.09 -3.56 -13.25
C ALA A 115 0.35 -3.19 -13.62
N LEU A 116 1.26 -3.19 -12.64
CA LEU A 116 2.69 -3.04 -12.91
C LEU A 116 3.29 -4.35 -13.46
N LYS A 117 2.88 -5.48 -12.88
CA LYS A 117 3.31 -6.81 -13.29
C LYS A 117 2.12 -7.76 -13.22
N VAL A 118 2.03 -8.68 -14.16
CA VAL A 118 1.06 -9.77 -14.15
C VAL A 118 1.86 -11.06 -14.31
N THR A 119 1.61 -12.04 -13.45
CA THR A 119 2.23 -13.37 -13.60
C THR A 119 1.72 -14.03 -14.87
N ASP A 120 2.58 -14.79 -15.54
CA ASP A 120 2.24 -15.45 -16.82
C ASP A 120 0.94 -16.28 -16.74
N GLY A 121 0.76 -17.10 -15.69
CA GLY A 121 -0.48 -17.85 -15.46
C GLY A 121 -1.73 -16.97 -15.40
N ALA A 122 -1.67 -15.87 -14.63
CA ALA A 122 -2.78 -14.92 -14.55
C ALA A 122 -3.04 -14.22 -15.90
N ARG A 123 -1.99 -13.86 -16.64
CA ARG A 123 -2.10 -13.20 -17.94
C ARG A 123 -2.81 -14.11 -18.94
N ARG A 124 -2.37 -15.36 -19.07
CA ARG A 124 -2.97 -16.37 -19.95
C ARG A 124 -4.45 -16.55 -19.65
N ARG A 125 -4.81 -16.69 -18.37
CA ARG A 125 -6.19 -16.94 -17.96
C ARG A 125 -7.12 -15.74 -18.18
N ILE A 126 -6.64 -14.52 -17.91
CA ILE A 126 -7.41 -13.29 -18.18
C ILE A 126 -7.66 -13.13 -19.69
N LEU A 127 -6.64 -13.35 -20.51
CA LEU A 127 -6.78 -13.26 -21.97
C LEU A 127 -7.69 -14.38 -22.53
N LYS A 128 -7.58 -15.60 -22.01
CA LYS A 128 -8.48 -16.72 -22.38
C LYS A 128 -9.95 -16.42 -22.08
N ALA A 129 -10.22 -15.70 -20.99
CA ALA A 129 -11.57 -15.23 -20.64
C ALA A 129 -12.05 -14.02 -21.49
N GLY A 130 -11.28 -13.60 -22.50
CA GLY A 130 -11.57 -12.42 -23.32
C GLY A 130 -11.37 -11.09 -22.58
N GLY A 131 -10.64 -11.11 -21.46
CA GLY A 131 -10.26 -9.92 -20.69
C GLY A 131 -9.09 -9.17 -21.33
N GLN A 132 -8.81 -7.97 -20.80
CA GLN A 132 -7.73 -7.11 -21.27
C GLN A 132 -6.74 -6.83 -20.13
N VAL A 133 -5.45 -6.93 -20.42
CA VAL A 133 -4.37 -6.55 -19.51
C VAL A 133 -3.70 -5.30 -20.06
N MET A 134 -3.73 -4.21 -19.28
CA MET A 134 -3.19 -2.90 -19.63
C MET A 134 -2.00 -2.55 -18.73
N THR A 135 -1.11 -1.72 -19.26
CA THR A 135 -0.06 -1.03 -18.51
C THR A 135 -0.54 0.34 -18.03
N PHE A 136 0.23 0.97 -17.14
CA PHE A 136 -0.13 2.26 -16.54
C PHE A 136 -0.04 3.44 -17.53
N ASP A 137 0.84 3.36 -18.51
CA ASP A 137 0.94 4.27 -19.65
C ASP A 137 -0.31 4.18 -20.55
N GLN A 138 -0.73 2.98 -20.94
CA GLN A 138 -1.97 2.76 -21.69
C GLN A 138 -3.20 3.25 -20.91
N LEU A 139 -3.23 3.02 -19.59
CA LEU A 139 -4.31 3.52 -18.73
C LEU A 139 -4.35 5.04 -18.70
N ALA A 140 -3.19 5.70 -18.67
CA ALA A 140 -3.12 7.15 -18.68
C ALA A 140 -3.67 7.77 -19.98
N LEU A 141 -3.46 7.09 -21.11
CA LEU A 141 -4.05 7.48 -22.40
C LEU A 141 -5.56 7.27 -22.42
N ALA A 142 -6.03 6.09 -21.98
CA ALA A 142 -7.45 5.74 -22.01
C ALA A 142 -8.30 6.53 -21.01
N ALA A 143 -7.78 6.78 -19.80
CA ALA A 143 -8.50 7.43 -18.72
C ALA A 143 -7.57 8.35 -17.90
N PRO A 144 -7.18 9.53 -18.42
CA PRO A 144 -6.22 10.43 -17.76
C PRO A 144 -6.71 10.97 -16.41
N LYS A 145 -8.04 11.03 -16.20
CA LYS A 145 -8.67 11.40 -14.91
C LYS A 145 -8.98 10.19 -14.02
N GLY A 146 -8.77 8.95 -14.49
CA GLY A 146 -9.12 7.72 -13.77
C GLY A 146 -10.62 7.40 -13.74
N GLN A 147 -11.40 7.92 -14.69
CA GLN A 147 -12.83 7.62 -14.82
C GLN A 147 -13.07 6.13 -15.06
N GLY A 148 -14.13 5.57 -14.48
CA GLY A 148 -14.46 4.14 -14.66
C GLY A 148 -13.43 3.17 -14.08
N THR A 149 -12.55 3.60 -13.17
CA THR A 149 -11.54 2.73 -12.54
C THR A 149 -11.89 2.34 -11.12
N VAL A 150 -11.43 1.17 -10.70
CA VAL A 150 -11.49 0.71 -9.30
C VAL A 150 -10.08 0.43 -8.83
N LEU A 151 -9.58 1.27 -7.91
CA LEU A 151 -8.27 1.08 -7.29
C LEU A 151 -8.32 -0.02 -6.23
N LEU A 152 -7.57 -1.11 -6.48
CA LEU A 152 -7.48 -2.24 -5.58
C LEU A 152 -6.10 -2.31 -4.92
N SER A 153 -6.02 -3.03 -3.80
CA SER A 153 -4.76 -3.33 -3.10
C SER A 153 -4.84 -4.72 -2.50
N GLY A 154 -3.73 -5.45 -2.52
CA GLY A 154 -3.60 -6.73 -1.82
C GLY A 154 -3.65 -6.58 -0.29
N PRO A 155 -3.73 -7.70 0.46
CA PRO A 155 -3.71 -7.68 1.92
C PRO A 155 -2.35 -7.22 2.43
N ARG A 156 -2.27 -6.02 3.01
CA ARG A 156 -1.02 -5.52 3.59
C ARG A 156 -0.57 -6.32 4.82
N LYS A 157 -1.50 -6.71 5.68
CA LYS A 157 -1.24 -7.49 6.91
C LYS A 157 -1.22 -9.01 6.69
N GLY A 158 -1.20 -9.48 5.44
CA GLY A 158 -1.21 -10.92 5.11
C GLY A 158 0.13 -11.65 5.33
N ARG A 159 1.20 -10.92 5.66
CA ARG A 159 2.55 -11.48 5.86
C ARG A 159 2.71 -12.07 7.25
N GLU A 160 3.52 -13.11 7.36
CA GLU A 160 3.85 -13.76 8.63
C GLU A 160 4.44 -12.82 9.68
N VAL A 161 5.25 -11.84 9.26
CA VAL A 161 5.83 -10.83 10.16
C VAL A 161 4.77 -10.14 11.02
N TYR A 162 3.57 -9.88 10.47
CA TYR A 162 2.49 -9.25 11.22
C TYR A 162 1.84 -10.17 12.26
N ARG A 163 2.06 -11.48 12.21
CA ARG A 163 1.62 -12.43 13.24
C ARG A 163 2.47 -12.37 14.51
N HIS A 164 3.71 -11.89 14.38
CA HIS A 164 4.64 -11.70 15.48
C HIS A 164 4.54 -10.30 16.10
N PHE A 165 3.84 -9.38 15.44
CA PHE A 165 3.58 -8.06 15.97
C PHE A 165 2.32 -8.05 16.84
N GLY A 166 2.31 -7.21 17.88
CA GLY A 166 1.19 -7.05 18.78
C GLY A 166 1.64 -6.97 20.23
N LYS A 167 0.72 -7.27 21.15
CA LYS A 167 1.05 -7.45 22.56
C LYS A 167 2.09 -8.56 22.71
N ALA A 168 2.95 -8.45 23.73
CA ALA A 168 3.99 -9.43 23.98
C ALA A 168 3.38 -10.83 24.11
N CYS A 169 4.14 -11.83 23.65
CA CYS A 169 3.72 -13.21 23.74
C CYS A 169 3.72 -13.64 25.22
N GLY A 170 2.56 -14.11 25.72
CA GLY A 170 2.42 -14.52 27.12
C GLY A 170 1.81 -13.46 28.02
N THR A 171 1.35 -12.33 27.48
CA THR A 171 0.39 -11.46 28.19
C THR A 171 -1.01 -12.06 28.10
N PRO A 172 -1.89 -11.85 29.09
CA PRO A 172 -3.28 -12.32 29.06
C PRO A 172 -3.99 -11.94 27.76
N HIS A 173 -4.70 -12.90 27.15
CA HIS A 173 -5.47 -12.72 25.91
C HIS A 173 -4.63 -12.33 24.68
N SER A 174 -3.30 -12.57 24.70
CA SER A 174 -2.44 -12.37 23.54
C SER A 174 -2.41 -13.61 22.64
N HIS A 175 -2.59 -13.40 21.34
CA HIS A 175 -2.47 -14.43 20.30
C HIS A 175 -1.26 -14.22 19.39
N THR A 176 -0.30 -13.41 19.82
CA THR A 176 0.93 -13.12 19.08
C THR A 176 1.76 -14.39 18.94
N LYS A 177 2.18 -14.70 17.71
CA LYS A 177 3.01 -15.88 17.42
C LYS A 177 4.41 -15.66 18.02
N PRO A 178 4.95 -16.58 18.85
CA PRO A 178 6.32 -16.48 19.33
C PRO A 178 7.34 -16.78 18.22
N TYR A 179 8.56 -16.27 18.38
CA TYR A 179 9.69 -16.62 17.54
C TYR A 179 10.34 -17.91 18.07
N ILE A 180 10.03 -19.03 17.43
CA ILE A 180 10.56 -20.36 17.77
C ILE A 180 11.38 -20.92 16.61
N ARG A 181 12.49 -21.61 16.92
CA ARG A 181 13.35 -22.26 15.91
C ARG A 181 12.63 -23.39 15.18
N SER A 182 11.88 -24.21 15.91
CA SER A 182 11.12 -25.33 15.36
C SER A 182 9.78 -25.47 16.08
N LYS A 183 8.76 -25.97 15.38
CA LYS A 183 7.43 -26.20 15.95
C LYS A 183 7.28 -27.67 16.31
N GLY A 184 7.05 -27.98 17.58
CA GLY A 184 6.85 -29.37 18.05
C GLY A 184 6.41 -29.45 19.50
N ARG A 185 6.21 -30.68 20.01
CA ARG A 185 5.75 -30.92 21.39
C ARG A 185 6.69 -30.31 22.43
N LYS A 186 8.00 -30.38 22.19
CA LYS A 186 9.06 -29.93 23.10
C LYS A 186 9.40 -28.43 23.02
N PHE A 187 8.81 -27.68 22.08
CA PHE A 187 9.15 -26.27 21.83
C PHE A 187 8.04 -25.34 22.32
N GLU A 188 8.31 -24.59 23.40
CA GLU A 188 7.44 -23.52 23.96
C GLU A 188 5.95 -23.88 24.16
N ARG A 189 5.69 -25.11 24.62
CA ARG A 189 4.33 -25.61 24.94
C ARG A 189 4.11 -25.99 26.41
N ALA A 190 5.10 -25.77 27.27
CA ALA A 190 5.09 -26.16 28.68
C ALA A 190 4.52 -25.03 29.57
N ARG A 191 5.34 -24.48 30.48
CA ARG A 191 4.95 -23.41 31.41
C ARG A 191 4.46 -22.17 30.66
N GLY A 192 3.41 -21.53 31.18
CA GLY A 192 2.80 -20.33 30.59
C GLY A 192 1.83 -20.58 29.44
N ARG A 193 1.68 -21.83 28.98
CA ARG A 193 0.73 -22.21 27.90
C ARG A 193 -0.39 -23.13 28.35
N ARG A 194 -0.24 -23.78 29.50
CA ARG A 194 -1.15 -24.79 30.02
C ARG A 194 -1.32 -24.61 31.52
N SER A 195 -2.54 -24.72 32.02
CA SER A 195 -2.84 -24.63 33.45
C SER A 195 -2.07 -25.69 34.26
N SER A 196 -1.93 -26.91 33.73
CA SER A 196 -1.20 -28.03 34.36
C SER A 196 0.28 -27.77 34.67
N ARG A 197 0.91 -26.72 34.11
CA ARG A 197 2.35 -26.45 34.29
C ARG A 197 2.53 -25.00 34.76
N GLY A 198 2.17 -24.75 36.01
CA GLY A 198 2.34 -23.46 36.69
C GLY A 198 1.20 -22.48 36.42
N TYR A 199 1.07 -21.99 35.19
CA TYR A 199 0.01 -21.05 34.81
C TYR A 199 -0.22 -21.04 33.29
N LYS A 200 -1.35 -20.47 32.87
CA LYS A 200 -1.69 -20.22 31.46
C LYS A 200 -1.91 -18.72 31.27
N ALA A 201 -1.10 -18.13 30.39
CA ALA A 201 -1.30 -16.78 29.89
C ALA A 201 -2.37 -16.71 28.80
#